data_AF-B9WJN0-F1
#
_entry.id   AF-B9WJN0-F1
#
_cell.length_a   1.000
_cell.length_b   1.000
_cell.length_c   1.000
_cell.angle_alpha   90.00
_cell.angle_beta   90.00
_cell.angle_gamma   90.00
#
_symmetry.space_group_name_H-M   'P 1'
#
loop_
_entity.id
_entity.type
_entity.pdbx_description
1 polymer ?
#
loop_
_entity_poly.entity_id
_entity_poly.type
_entity_poly.pdbx_seq_one_letter_code
_entity_poly.pdbx_strand_id
1 'polypeptide(L)'
;MDVVLEIDKYCIRVGVAGEVSPVVVPICFDYIGESSYLEDHALTKEQAQSILVQLNSESQQLFEEYRQSLGTWLDIENVSFSLLQKLIYAAFKELPVNPKRCFVVDHRFSEKLQRAICSILFEYRAKSVVFIPGAVLAVLGSNRRDGLWVDAVRKTIHKVIDLREIGVYSIDVDINTIIQRSDIDIRKTLRENIISNMDTVGSWTACSLYVREVATGWPEIRKDIYP
;
A
#
# COMPACT_ATOMS: atom_id res chain seq x y z
N MET A 1 0.86 -18.17 13.57
CA MET A 1 2.18 -17.67 13.13
C MET A 1 2.14 -16.16 13.09
N ASP A 2 3.28 -15.53 12.94
CA ASP A 2 3.34 -14.10 12.63
C ASP A 2 3.06 -13.95 11.13
N VAL A 3 2.05 -13.14 10.81
CA VAL A 3 1.56 -12.91 9.45
C VAL A 3 1.81 -11.46 9.12
N VAL A 4 2.27 -11.18 7.91
CA VAL A 4 2.33 -9.82 7.40
C VAL A 4 1.09 -9.61 6.51
N LEU A 5 0.57 -8.39 6.49
CA LEU A 5 -0.52 -7.93 5.64
C LEU A 5 -0.15 -6.57 5.06
N GLU A 6 -0.15 -6.44 3.74
CA GLU A 6 -0.02 -5.15 3.06
C GLU A 6 -1.30 -4.91 2.28
N ILE A 7 -1.95 -3.77 2.54
CA ILE A 7 -3.12 -3.32 1.80
C ILE A 7 -2.67 -2.16 0.94
N ASP A 8 -2.45 -2.44 -0.34
CA ASP A 8 -1.99 -1.46 -1.32
C ASP A 8 -3.18 -0.90 -2.11
N LYS A 9 -2.94 0.05 -3.01
CA LYS A 9 -3.98 0.64 -3.85
C LYS A 9 -4.62 -0.36 -4.81
N TYR A 10 -3.85 -1.35 -5.25
CA TYR A 10 -4.22 -2.24 -6.34
C TYR A 10 -4.39 -3.71 -5.92
N CYS A 11 -3.85 -4.08 -4.76
CA CYS A 11 -3.88 -5.45 -4.28
C CYS A 11 -3.69 -5.51 -2.76
N ILE A 12 -4.11 -6.62 -2.19
CA ILE A 12 -3.79 -7.03 -0.82
C ILE A 12 -2.76 -8.14 -0.92
N ARG A 13 -1.65 -7.98 -0.20
CA ARG A 13 -0.61 -9.00 -0.06
C ARG A 13 -0.64 -9.56 1.35
N VAL A 14 -0.64 -10.88 1.47
CA VAL A 14 -0.65 -11.56 2.77
C VAL A 14 0.23 -12.81 2.72
N GLY A 15 0.82 -13.19 3.85
CA GLY A 15 1.82 -14.25 3.89
C GLY A 15 2.45 -14.41 5.27
N VAL A 16 3.22 -15.47 5.46
CA VAL A 16 3.89 -15.72 6.73
C VAL A 16 5.17 -14.87 6.81
N ALA A 17 5.45 -14.29 7.98
CA ALA A 17 6.68 -13.56 8.19
C ALA A 17 7.90 -14.44 7.88
N GLY A 18 8.77 -13.95 7.01
CA GLY A 18 9.93 -14.67 6.50
C GLY A 18 9.78 -15.28 5.12
N GLU A 19 8.59 -15.22 4.53
CA GLU A 19 8.36 -15.60 3.14
C GLU A 19 8.48 -14.38 2.22
N VAL A 20 9.17 -14.56 1.10
CA VAL A 20 9.40 -13.53 0.08
C VAL A 20 8.26 -13.44 -0.95
N SER A 21 7.44 -14.49 -1.07
CA SER A 21 6.35 -14.58 -2.03
C SER A 21 5.01 -14.54 -1.30
N PRO A 22 4.35 -13.38 -1.20
CA PRO A 22 3.02 -13.31 -0.62
C PRO A 22 1.97 -13.93 -1.53
N VAL A 23 0.84 -14.31 -0.94
CA VAL A 23 -0.42 -14.40 -1.67
C VAL A 23 -0.84 -12.98 -2.04
N VAL A 24 -1.09 -12.76 -3.33
CA VAL A 24 -1.53 -11.47 -3.86
C VAL A 24 -2.98 -11.59 -4.30
N VAL A 25 -3.87 -10.89 -3.61
CA VAL A 25 -5.29 -10.77 -3.98
C VAL A 25 -5.50 -9.41 -4.62
N PRO A 26 -5.84 -9.32 -5.92
CA PRO A 26 -6.11 -8.04 -6.55
C PRO A 26 -7.33 -7.37 -5.89
N ILE A 27 -7.25 -6.05 -5.69
CA ILE A 27 -8.41 -5.24 -5.31
C ILE A 27 -9.12 -4.91 -6.63
N CYS A 28 -9.77 -5.93 -7.19
CA CYS A 28 -10.68 -5.79 -8.32
C CYS A 28 -11.99 -6.48 -7.93
N PHE A 29 -13.12 -5.86 -8.24
CA PHE A 29 -14.41 -6.50 -8.12
C PHE A 29 -14.94 -6.77 -9.52
N ASP A 30 -15.24 -8.03 -9.82
CA ASP A 30 -16.11 -8.36 -10.95
C ASP A 30 -17.49 -7.80 -10.61
N TYR A 31 -17.91 -6.75 -11.32
CA TYR A 31 -19.24 -6.21 -11.17
C TYR A 31 -20.26 -7.27 -11.67
N ILE A 32 -20.97 -7.94 -10.75
CA ILE A 32 -22.00 -8.95 -11.06
C ILE A 32 -23.35 -8.27 -11.37
N GLY A 33 -23.32 -7.15 -12.09
CA GLY A 33 -24.52 -6.44 -12.56
C GLY A 33 -24.34 -6.06 -14.02
N GLU A 34 -25.44 -5.70 -14.71
CA GLU A 34 -25.34 -5.08 -16.03
C GLU A 34 -24.67 -3.72 -15.87
N SER A 35 -23.44 -3.60 -16.38
CA SER A 35 -22.62 -2.38 -16.31
C SER A 35 -23.26 -1.29 -17.17
N SER A 36 -24.20 -0.56 -16.61
CA SER A 36 -24.43 0.83 -16.96
C SER A 36 -23.58 1.66 -16.00
N TYR A 37 -22.87 2.66 -16.50
CA TYR A 37 -22.02 3.62 -15.77
C TYR A 37 -20.54 3.29 -15.61
N LEU A 38 -19.79 3.61 -16.67
CA LEU A 38 -18.74 4.64 -16.68
C LEU A 38 -18.48 5.06 -18.15
N GLU A 39 -19.54 5.33 -18.91
CA GLU A 39 -19.42 6.26 -20.04
C GLU A 39 -19.52 7.65 -19.40
N ASP A 40 -18.37 8.32 -19.24
CA ASP A 40 -18.36 9.77 -19.01
C ASP A 40 -19.39 10.40 -19.95
N HIS A 41 -20.35 11.15 -19.41
CA HIS A 41 -21.43 11.80 -20.16
C HIS A 41 -20.95 12.86 -21.17
N ALA A 42 -19.66 12.87 -21.54
CA ALA A 42 -19.03 13.81 -22.46
C ALA A 42 -18.89 13.27 -23.90
N LEU A 43 -18.91 11.95 -24.11
CA LEU A 43 -18.73 11.35 -25.44
C LEU A 43 -19.78 10.28 -25.73
N THR A 44 -20.37 10.32 -26.93
CA THR A 44 -21.19 9.20 -27.42
C THR A 44 -20.30 8.01 -27.79
N LYS A 45 -20.86 6.79 -27.82
CA LYS A 45 -20.16 5.56 -28.25
C LYS A 45 -19.43 5.72 -29.59
N GLU A 46 -20.04 6.45 -30.52
CA GLU A 46 -19.49 6.73 -31.85
C GLU A 46 -18.28 7.68 -31.77
N GLN A 47 -18.34 8.69 -30.90
CA GLN A 47 -17.22 9.61 -30.67
C GLN A 47 -16.04 8.89 -30.00
N ALA A 48 -16.29 8.07 -28.99
CA ALA A 48 -15.26 7.26 -28.33
C ALA A 48 -14.56 6.30 -29.31
N GLN A 49 -15.33 5.63 -30.17
CA GLN A 49 -14.77 4.73 -31.21
C GLN A 49 -13.94 5.50 -32.25
N SER A 50 -14.38 6.69 -32.66
CA SER A 50 -13.63 7.50 -33.63
C SER A 50 -12.28 7.98 -33.07
N ILE A 51 -12.21 8.34 -31.79
CA ILE A 51 -10.97 8.72 -31.11
C ILE A 51 -10.04 7.51 -30.99
N LEU A 52 -10.58 6.34 -30.60
CA LEU A 52 -9.83 5.08 -30.51
C LEU A 52 -9.10 4.74 -31.81
N VAL A 53 -9.77 4.87 -32.96
CA VAL A 53 -9.19 4.57 -34.28
C VAL A 53 -8.10 5.58 -34.68
N GLN A 54 -8.11 6.79 -34.10
CA GLN A 54 -7.11 7.83 -34.34
C GLN A 54 -5.87 7.70 -33.45
N LEU A 55 -5.93 6.91 -32.38
CA LEU A 55 -4.77 6.64 -31.52
C LEU A 55 -3.77 5.72 -32.22
N ASN A 56 -2.48 5.89 -31.91
CA ASN A 56 -1.46 4.94 -32.33
C ASN A 56 -1.62 3.61 -31.56
N SER A 57 -1.02 2.54 -32.08
CA SER A 57 -1.18 1.18 -31.55
C SER A 57 -0.80 1.05 -30.07
N GLU A 58 0.23 1.77 -29.64
CA GLU A 58 0.70 1.80 -28.24
C GLU A 58 -0.31 2.49 -27.31
N SER A 59 -0.90 3.62 -27.74
CA SER A 59 -1.92 4.33 -26.96
C SER A 59 -3.26 3.59 -26.97
N GLN A 60 -3.58 2.84 -28.02
CA GLN A 60 -4.74 1.94 -28.04
C GLN A 60 -4.59 0.82 -27.01
N GLN A 61 -3.38 0.27 -26.89
CA GLN A 61 -3.06 -0.78 -25.92
C GLN A 61 -3.15 -0.26 -24.48
N LEU A 62 -2.54 0.90 -24.21
CA LEU A 62 -2.67 1.62 -22.93
C LEU A 62 -4.11 2.00 -22.60
N PHE A 63 -4.91 2.40 -23.60
CA PHE A 63 -6.32 2.71 -23.40
C PHE A 63 -7.13 1.46 -23.06
N GLU A 64 -6.86 0.32 -23.69
CA GLU A 64 -7.55 -0.93 -23.38
C GLU A 64 -7.16 -1.45 -21.99
N GLU A 65 -5.89 -1.35 -21.59
CA GLU A 65 -5.43 -1.61 -20.22
C GLU A 65 -6.12 -0.67 -19.23
N TYR A 66 -6.20 0.63 -19.55
CA TYR A 66 -6.90 1.62 -18.74
C TYR A 66 -8.41 1.34 -18.65
N ARG A 67 -9.05 0.88 -19.74
CA ARG A 67 -10.47 0.54 -19.79
C ARG A 67 -10.80 -0.73 -19.02
N GLN A 68 -9.92 -1.72 -19.05
CA GLN A 68 -10.01 -2.90 -18.16
C GLN A 68 -9.82 -2.51 -16.69
N SER A 69 -9.13 -1.39 -16.44
CA SER A 69 -8.91 -0.82 -15.11
C SER A 69 -9.98 0.19 -14.66
N LEU A 70 -10.83 0.66 -15.57
CA LEU A 70 -11.86 1.66 -15.29
C LEU A 70 -13.02 1.00 -14.54
N GLY A 71 -13.24 1.44 -13.30
CA GLY A 71 -14.30 0.94 -12.41
C GLY A 71 -13.86 -0.13 -11.40
N THR A 72 -12.60 -0.56 -11.41
CA THR A 72 -12.11 -1.66 -10.56
C THR A 72 -11.21 -1.22 -9.39
N TRP A 73 -10.77 0.04 -9.35
CA TRP A 73 -9.89 0.54 -8.29
C TRP A 73 -10.68 1.09 -7.10
N LEU A 74 -10.78 0.29 -6.04
CA LEU A 74 -11.41 0.71 -4.80
C LEU A 74 -10.45 1.58 -4.00
N ASP A 75 -10.91 2.78 -3.64
CA ASP A 75 -10.25 3.56 -2.60
C ASP A 75 -10.52 2.90 -1.25
N ILE A 76 -9.52 2.21 -0.72
CA ILE A 76 -9.61 1.44 0.53
C ILE A 76 -9.99 2.30 1.75
N GLU A 77 -9.74 3.62 1.71
CA GLU A 77 -10.17 4.54 2.77
C GLU A 77 -11.69 4.75 2.78
N ASN A 78 -12.32 4.55 1.62
CA ASN A 78 -13.73 4.84 1.38
C ASN A 78 -14.59 3.59 1.13
N VAL A 79 -14.02 2.38 1.16
CA VAL A 79 -14.79 1.14 1.03
C VAL A 79 -15.68 0.88 2.25
N SER A 80 -16.79 0.16 2.03
CA SER A 80 -17.63 -0.31 3.13
C SER A 80 -16.90 -1.35 3.98
N PHE A 81 -17.23 -1.40 5.27
CA PHE A 81 -16.65 -2.36 6.21
C PHE A 81 -16.82 -3.82 5.73
N SER A 82 -18.00 -4.16 5.21
CA SER A 82 -18.30 -5.51 4.70
C SER A 82 -17.46 -5.88 3.48
N LEU A 83 -17.15 -4.91 2.61
CA LEU A 83 -16.27 -5.14 1.46
C LEU A 83 -14.83 -5.34 1.91
N LEU A 84 -14.32 -4.48 2.80
CA LEU A 84 -12.99 -4.63 3.39
C LEU A 84 -12.83 -5.99 4.09
N GLN A 85 -13.84 -6.39 4.87
CA GLN A 85 -13.87 -7.69 5.53
C GLN A 85 -13.81 -8.85 4.54
N LYS A 86 -14.56 -8.79 3.42
CA LYS A 86 -14.49 -9.80 2.36
C LYS A 86 -13.11 -9.88 1.71
N LEU A 87 -12.48 -8.74 1.42
CA LEU A 87 -11.17 -8.68 0.79
C LEU A 87 -10.09 -9.28 1.70
N ILE A 88 -10.06 -8.87 2.97
CA ILE A 88 -9.13 -9.43 3.96
C ILE A 88 -9.43 -10.92 4.17
N TYR A 89 -10.70 -11.31 4.25
CA TYR A 89 -11.08 -12.73 4.39
C TYR A 89 -10.60 -13.57 3.20
N ALA A 90 -10.77 -13.09 1.98
CA ALA A 90 -10.28 -13.78 0.78
C ALA A 90 -8.77 -13.97 0.83
N ALA A 91 -8.02 -12.94 1.23
CA ALA A 91 -6.57 -13.03 1.39
C ALA A 91 -6.17 -14.07 2.45
N PHE A 92 -6.79 -14.04 3.64
CA PHE A 92 -6.44 -14.95 4.72
C PHE A 92 -6.89 -16.40 4.49
N LYS A 93 -7.93 -16.63 3.68
CA LYS A 93 -8.39 -17.99 3.34
C LYS A 93 -7.34 -18.81 2.59
N GLU A 94 -6.49 -18.13 1.83
CA GLU A 94 -5.38 -18.75 1.08
C GLU A 94 -4.18 -19.12 1.98
N LEU A 95 -4.17 -18.67 3.24
CA LEU A 95 -3.09 -18.99 4.18
C LEU A 95 -3.35 -20.31 4.90
N PRO A 96 -2.41 -21.27 4.90
CA PRO A 96 -2.55 -22.54 5.61
C PRO A 96 -2.30 -22.43 7.12
N VAL A 97 -2.32 -21.20 7.69
CA VAL A 97 -1.94 -20.95 9.08
C VAL A 97 -2.92 -20.01 9.78
N ASN A 98 -3.12 -20.22 11.08
CA ASN A 98 -3.85 -19.28 11.92
C ASN A 98 -2.94 -18.12 12.35
N PRO A 99 -3.33 -16.85 12.11
CA PRO A 99 -2.55 -15.69 12.55
C PRO A 99 -2.55 -15.58 14.07
N LYS A 100 -1.37 -15.41 14.67
CA LYS A 100 -1.21 -15.08 16.10
C LYS A 100 -0.95 -13.59 16.27
N ARG A 101 0.01 -13.05 15.53
CA ARG A 101 0.29 -11.61 15.44
C ARG A 101 0.22 -11.21 13.97
N CYS A 102 -0.42 -10.07 13.69
CA CYS A 102 -0.52 -9.53 12.34
C CYS A 102 0.28 -8.23 12.25
N PHE A 103 1.24 -8.17 11.32
CA PHE A 103 1.99 -6.98 11.00
C PHE A 103 1.40 -6.34 9.76
N VAL A 104 0.77 -5.19 9.92
CA VAL A 104 0.11 -4.46 8.84
C VAL A 104 1.05 -3.38 8.33
N VAL A 105 1.38 -3.39 7.05
CA VAL A 105 2.11 -2.31 6.39
C VAL A 105 1.18 -1.10 6.31
N ASP A 106 1.52 -0.05 7.05
CA ASP A 106 0.74 1.16 7.18
C ASP A 106 1.20 2.22 6.18
N HIS A 107 0.36 2.53 5.21
CA HIS A 107 0.58 3.61 4.26
C HIS A 107 -0.08 4.93 4.70
N ARG A 108 -0.12 5.15 6.02
CA ARG A 108 -0.82 6.26 6.71
C ARG A 108 -2.34 6.14 6.66
N PHE A 109 -2.83 4.94 6.94
CA PHE A 109 -4.25 4.68 7.02
C PHE A 109 -4.93 5.61 8.03
N SER A 110 -6.13 6.08 7.69
CA SER A 110 -6.93 6.83 8.66
C SER A 110 -7.19 6.00 9.91
N GLU A 111 -7.38 6.66 11.06
CA GLU A 111 -7.70 5.95 12.31
C GLU A 111 -8.98 5.10 12.15
N LYS A 112 -9.94 5.58 11.35
CA LYS A 112 -11.15 4.82 10.98
C LYS A 112 -10.79 3.51 10.26
N LEU A 113 -9.90 3.56 9.27
CA LEU A 113 -9.48 2.38 8.52
C LEU A 113 -8.63 1.45 9.38
N GLN A 114 -7.66 1.97 10.14
CA GLN A 114 -6.88 1.18 11.10
C GLN A 114 -7.79 0.44 12.07
N ARG A 115 -8.85 1.12 12.52
CA ARG A 115 -9.85 0.51 13.39
C ARG A 115 -10.63 -0.61 12.71
N ALA A 116 -11.10 -0.37 11.48
CA ALA A 116 -11.80 -1.38 10.70
C ALA A 116 -10.92 -2.63 10.46
N ILE A 117 -9.65 -2.43 10.09
CA ILE A 117 -8.67 -3.51 9.91
C ILE A 117 -8.48 -4.29 11.21
N CYS A 118 -8.29 -3.61 12.35
CA CYS A 118 -8.14 -4.28 13.65
C CYS A 118 -9.35 -5.16 13.98
N SER A 119 -10.57 -4.63 13.85
CA SER A 119 -11.80 -5.38 14.12
C SER A 119 -11.88 -6.66 13.27
N ILE A 120 -11.58 -6.56 11.97
CA ILE A 120 -11.60 -7.70 11.04
C ILE A 120 -10.52 -8.74 11.43
N LEU A 121 -9.30 -8.30 11.75
CA LEU A 121 -8.22 -9.20 12.13
C LEU A 121 -8.48 -9.92 13.47
N PHE A 122 -9.11 -9.23 14.43
CA PHE A 122 -9.49 -9.84 15.71
C PHE A 122 -10.66 -10.82 15.58
N GLU A 123 -11.56 -10.63 14.62
CA GLU A 123 -12.55 -11.65 14.22
C GLU A 123 -11.86 -12.88 13.61
N TYR A 124 -10.77 -12.66 12.86
CA TYR A 124 -9.87 -13.71 12.36
C TYR A 124 -8.98 -14.35 13.43
N ARG A 125 -9.25 -14.07 14.71
CA ARG A 125 -8.54 -14.61 15.88
C ARG A 125 -7.06 -14.25 15.96
N ALA A 126 -6.63 -13.18 15.28
CA ALA A 126 -5.36 -12.54 15.61
C ALA A 126 -5.39 -12.15 17.10
N LYS A 127 -4.30 -12.40 17.82
CA LYS A 127 -4.15 -11.97 19.22
C LYS A 127 -3.73 -10.51 19.30
N SER A 128 -3.00 -10.07 18.29
CA SER A 128 -2.55 -8.71 18.18
C SER A 128 -2.25 -8.24 16.77
N VAL A 129 -2.27 -6.93 16.62
CA VAL A 129 -2.04 -6.21 15.36
C VAL A 129 -0.97 -5.13 15.60
N VAL A 130 -0.01 -5.03 14.70
CA VAL A 130 1.07 -4.04 14.72
C VAL A 130 1.08 -3.32 13.39
N PHE A 131 0.94 -2.00 13.40
CA PHE A 131 1.08 -1.18 12.19
C PHE A 131 2.53 -0.73 12.04
N ILE A 132 3.13 -1.00 10.88
CA ILE A 132 4.52 -0.62 10.57
C ILE A 132 4.50 0.37 9.41
N PRO A 133 5.09 1.57 9.55
CA PRO A 133 5.08 2.57 8.49
C PRO A 133 5.76 2.06 7.21
N GLY A 134 5.02 2.08 6.10
CA GLY A 134 5.51 1.64 4.78
C GLY A 134 6.75 2.41 4.33
N ALA A 135 6.83 3.71 4.63
CA ALA A 135 8.00 4.52 4.30
C ALA A 135 9.27 4.07 5.02
N VAL A 136 9.15 3.66 6.29
CA VAL A 136 10.28 3.12 7.06
C VAL A 136 10.72 1.78 6.47
N LEU A 137 9.77 0.95 6.06
CA LEU A 137 10.04 -0.34 5.40
C LEU A 137 10.72 -0.16 4.04
N ALA A 138 10.32 0.83 3.24
CA ALA A 138 10.96 1.15 1.97
C ALA A 138 12.43 1.56 2.17
N VAL A 139 12.70 2.44 3.14
CA VAL A 139 14.06 2.90 3.46
C VAL A 139 14.93 1.76 4.00
N LEU A 140 14.37 0.92 4.88
CA LEU A 140 15.01 -0.31 5.36
C LEU A 140 15.30 -1.28 4.21
N GLY A 141 14.35 -1.46 3.30
CA GLY A 141 14.46 -2.34 2.13
C GLY A 141 15.58 -1.92 1.18
N SER A 142 15.90 -0.62 1.11
CA SER A 142 17.07 -0.11 0.38
C SER A 142 18.38 -0.16 1.17
N ASN A 143 18.41 -0.85 2.32
CA ASN A 143 19.55 -0.96 3.22
C ASN A 143 20.08 0.41 3.70
N ARG A 144 19.16 1.34 3.97
CA ARG A 144 19.44 2.67 4.52
C ARG A 144 18.71 2.86 5.85
N ARG A 145 19.16 3.83 6.64
CA ARG A 145 18.46 4.29 7.87
C ARG A 145 17.77 5.63 7.70
N ASP A 146 18.32 6.45 6.82
CA ASP A 146 17.89 7.80 6.51
C ASP A 146 17.67 7.91 5.00
N GLY A 147 16.58 8.54 4.58
CA GLY A 147 16.30 8.73 3.16
C GLY A 147 15.01 9.49 2.88
N LEU A 148 14.86 9.86 1.61
CA LEU A 148 13.61 10.35 1.04
C LEU A 148 13.02 9.25 0.18
N TRP A 149 11.91 8.65 0.60
CA TRP A 149 11.19 7.69 -0.22
C TRP A 149 10.15 8.41 -1.07
N VAL A 150 10.22 8.22 -2.39
CA VAL A 150 9.30 8.79 -3.37
C VAL A 150 8.27 7.72 -3.77
N ASP A 151 7.07 7.82 -3.21
CA ASP A 151 5.95 6.96 -3.58
C ASP A 151 5.15 7.59 -4.74
N ALA A 152 5.45 7.14 -5.96
CA ALA A 152 4.75 7.59 -7.16
C ALA A 152 3.28 7.14 -7.20
N VAL A 153 2.94 6.01 -6.58
CA VAL A 153 1.56 5.45 -6.57
C VAL A 153 0.65 6.34 -5.72
N ARG A 154 1.17 6.81 -4.58
CA ARG A 154 0.46 7.69 -3.64
C ARG A 154 0.76 9.17 -3.86
N LYS A 155 1.60 9.51 -4.83
CA LYS A 155 2.02 10.89 -5.14
C LYS A 155 2.55 11.64 -3.91
N THR A 156 3.37 10.98 -3.12
CA THR A 156 3.91 11.53 -1.87
C THR A 156 5.40 11.26 -1.74
N ILE A 157 6.09 12.13 -0.99
CA ILE A 157 7.49 12.00 -0.62
C ILE A 157 7.56 11.89 0.90
N HIS A 158 8.15 10.81 1.38
CA HIS A 158 8.29 10.51 2.79
C HIS A 158 9.73 10.73 3.23
N LYS A 159 9.92 11.57 4.25
CA LYS A 159 11.21 11.81 4.88
C LYS A 159 11.36 10.90 6.09
N VAL A 160 12.33 10.00 6.00
CA VAL A 160 12.66 9.05 7.07
C VAL A 160 14.06 9.34 7.59
N ILE A 161 14.18 9.50 8.90
CA ILE A 161 15.45 9.70 9.62
C ILE A 161 15.48 8.77 10.82
N ASP A 162 16.59 8.08 11.04
CA ASP A 162 16.79 7.09 12.10
C ASP A 162 15.62 6.10 12.19
N LEU A 163 15.16 5.62 11.03
CA LEU A 163 14.01 4.70 10.89
C LEU A 163 12.68 5.26 11.45
N ARG A 164 12.54 6.58 11.51
CA ARG A 164 11.31 7.28 11.88
C ARG A 164 10.86 8.14 10.73
N GLU A 165 9.59 8.03 10.37
CA GLU A 165 8.96 8.97 9.44
C GLU A 165 8.76 10.31 10.16
N ILE A 166 9.47 11.35 9.70
CA ILE A 166 9.46 12.68 10.34
C ILE A 166 8.80 13.75 9.46
N GLY A 167 8.44 13.44 8.23
CA GLY A 167 7.76 14.37 7.34
C GLY A 167 7.18 13.70 6.11
N VAL A 168 6.05 14.23 5.64
CA VAL A 168 5.38 13.78 4.41
C VAL A 168 5.03 14.99 3.58
N TYR A 169 5.34 14.92 2.30
CA TYR A 169 5.20 16.02 1.35
C TYR A 169 4.46 15.54 0.11
N SER A 170 3.75 16.45 -0.58
CA SER A 170 3.24 16.15 -1.92
C SER A 170 4.42 15.91 -2.87
N ILE A 171 4.25 15.03 -3.85
CA ILE A 171 5.24 14.80 -4.91
C ILE A 171 5.50 16.07 -5.74
N ASP A 172 4.59 17.04 -5.74
CA ASP A 172 4.74 18.32 -6.44
C ASP A 172 5.76 19.24 -5.76
N VAL A 173 6.15 18.95 -4.51
CA VAL A 173 7.15 19.72 -3.78
C VAL A 173 8.53 19.31 -4.26
N ASP A 174 9.33 20.27 -4.71
CA ASP A 174 10.72 20.03 -5.10
C ASP A 174 11.53 19.39 -3.96
N ILE A 175 12.12 18.23 -4.25
CA ILE A 175 12.96 17.46 -3.33
C ILE A 175 14.07 18.34 -2.74
N ASN A 176 14.67 19.25 -3.52
CA ASN A 176 15.70 20.14 -3.00
C ASN A 176 15.17 21.08 -1.92
N THR A 177 13.91 21.51 -2.02
CA THR A 177 13.26 22.34 -1.00
C THR A 177 13.08 21.54 0.30
N ILE A 178 12.67 20.28 0.21
CA ILE A 178 12.53 19.37 1.37
C ILE A 178 13.89 19.19 2.07
N ILE A 179 14.94 18.96 1.29
CA ILE A 179 16.32 18.79 1.80
C ILE A 179 16.83 20.09 2.43
N GLN A 180 16.63 21.24 1.79
CA GLN A 180 17.09 22.53 2.31
C GLN A 180 16.43 22.90 3.64
N ARG A 181 15.17 22.50 3.86
CA ARG A 181 14.46 22.70 5.14
C ARG A 181 14.90 21.74 6.25
N SER A 182 15.77 20.78 5.93
CA SER A 182 16.30 19.81 6.89
C SER A 182 17.56 20.33 7.58
N ASP A 183 17.94 19.73 8.71
CA ASP A 183 19.16 20.06 9.42
C ASP A 183 20.40 19.82 8.55
N ILE A 184 21.42 20.67 8.70
CA ILE A 184 22.58 20.75 7.79
C ILE A 184 23.33 19.41 7.70
N ASP A 185 23.45 18.72 8.82
CA ASP A 185 24.11 17.43 8.99
C ASP A 185 23.43 16.30 8.21
N ILE A 186 22.10 16.31 8.09
CA ILE A 186 21.36 15.27 7.34
C ILE A 186 21.17 15.59 5.85
N ARG A 187 21.42 16.82 5.40
CA ARG A 187 21.17 17.21 3.98
C ARG A 187 21.97 16.39 3.00
N LYS A 188 23.24 16.12 3.29
CA LYS A 188 24.11 15.34 2.40
C LYS A 188 23.57 13.92 2.28
N THR A 189 23.27 13.27 3.40
CA THR A 189 22.69 11.94 3.47
C THR A 189 21.39 11.85 2.69
N LEU A 190 20.48 12.82 2.84
CA LEU A 190 19.21 12.83 2.11
C LEU A 190 19.36 13.02 0.60
N ARG A 191 20.38 13.77 0.14
CA ARG A 191 20.67 13.90 -1.30
C ARG A 191 21.18 12.60 -1.90
N GLU A 192 21.99 11.87 -1.14
CA GLU A 192 22.57 10.60 -1.56
C GLU A 192 21.56 9.44 -1.45
N ASN A 193 20.56 9.58 -0.58
CA ASN A 193 19.56 8.55 -0.28
C ASN A 193 18.15 9.00 -0.72
N ILE A 194 18.01 9.37 -1.99
CA ILE A 194 16.69 9.47 -2.63
C ILE A 194 16.33 8.07 -3.13
N ILE A 195 15.21 7.54 -2.66
CA ILE A 195 14.80 6.16 -2.84
C ILE A 195 13.52 6.15 -3.68
N SER A 196 13.57 5.55 -4.86
CA SER A 196 12.39 5.33 -5.69
C SER A 196 11.81 3.93 -5.47
N ASN A 197 10.60 3.68 -5.97
CA ASN A 197 9.99 2.35 -5.92
C ASN A 197 10.84 1.26 -6.61
N MET A 198 11.72 1.63 -7.56
CA MET A 198 12.63 0.69 -8.24
C MET A 198 13.83 0.27 -7.37
N ASP A 199 14.19 1.08 -6.37
CA ASP A 199 15.40 0.90 -5.55
C ASP A 199 15.14 0.12 -4.26
N THR A 200 13.89 -0.32 -4.06
CA THR A 200 13.44 -0.93 -2.81
C THR A 200 13.10 -2.39 -3.01
N VAL A 201 13.47 -3.23 -2.05
CA VAL A 201 12.75 -4.49 -1.84
C VAL A 201 11.37 -4.09 -1.30
N GLY A 202 10.30 -4.37 -2.04
CA GLY A 202 8.96 -3.85 -1.75
C GLY A 202 8.55 -3.97 -0.27
N SER A 203 7.73 -3.03 0.22
CA SER A 203 7.43 -2.87 1.65
C SER A 203 6.96 -4.16 2.33
N TRP A 204 6.16 -4.98 1.65
CA TRP A 204 5.86 -6.36 2.04
C TRP A 204 7.11 -7.16 2.44
N THR A 205 8.05 -7.29 1.50
CA THR A 205 9.22 -8.15 1.63
C THR A 205 10.14 -7.63 2.72
N ALA A 206 10.37 -6.32 2.76
CA ALA A 206 11.13 -5.69 3.83
C ALA A 206 10.51 -5.99 5.20
N CYS A 207 9.18 -5.89 5.33
CA CYS A 207 8.46 -6.21 6.56
C CYS A 207 8.59 -7.69 6.93
N SER A 208 8.34 -8.58 5.97
CA SER A 208 8.40 -10.04 6.14
C SER A 208 9.77 -10.50 6.64
N LEU A 209 10.85 -10.03 6.02
CA LEU A 209 12.21 -10.35 6.44
C LEU A 209 12.53 -9.76 7.81
N TYR A 210 12.19 -8.49 8.04
CA TYR A 210 12.48 -7.80 9.30
C TYR A 210 11.77 -8.44 10.50
N VAL A 211 10.48 -8.77 10.36
CA VAL A 211 9.69 -9.40 11.41
C VAL A 211 10.26 -10.76 11.80
N ARG A 212 10.72 -11.56 10.82
CA ARG A 212 11.32 -12.87 11.07
C ARG A 212 12.62 -12.78 11.86
N GLU A 213 13.45 -11.77 11.62
CA GLU A 213 14.79 -11.68 12.21
C GLU A 213 14.81 -10.97 13.56
N VAL A 214 13.96 -9.96 13.77
CA VAL A 214 14.21 -8.94 14.81
C VAL A 214 13.26 -9.03 16.02
N ALA A 215 12.21 -9.88 16.01
CA ALA A 215 11.24 -10.01 17.11
C ALA A 215 10.80 -8.64 17.68
N THR A 216 10.03 -7.91 16.87
CA THR A 216 9.98 -6.44 16.89
C THR A 216 9.27 -5.79 18.10
N GLY A 217 9.72 -4.58 18.48
CA GLY A 217 9.22 -3.74 19.59
C GLY A 217 8.30 -2.59 19.18
N TRP A 218 7.61 -2.71 18.04
CA TRP A 218 6.59 -1.75 17.63
C TRP A 218 5.36 -1.81 18.55
N PRO A 219 4.62 -0.70 18.73
CA PRO A 219 3.41 -0.70 19.54
C PRO A 219 2.40 -1.72 19.04
N GLU A 220 1.97 -2.60 19.95
CA GLU A 220 1.09 -3.71 19.64
C GLU A 220 -0.32 -3.44 20.16
N ILE A 221 -1.29 -3.47 19.25
CA ILE A 221 -2.72 -3.38 19.59
C ILE A 221 -3.21 -4.78 19.92
N ARG A 222 -3.76 -4.96 21.12
CA ARG A 222 -4.34 -6.23 21.57
C ARG A 222 -5.84 -6.12 21.72
N LYS A 223 -6.53 -7.24 21.52
CA LYS A 223 -8.01 -7.30 21.53
C LYS A 223 -8.64 -6.77 22.83
N ASP A 224 -7.95 -6.92 23.96
CA ASP A 224 -8.37 -6.45 25.29
C ASP A 224 -8.17 -4.94 25.52
N ILE A 225 -7.28 -4.31 24.76
CA ILE A 225 -6.95 -2.87 24.84
C ILE A 225 -7.70 -2.08 23.76
N TYR A 226 -8.19 -2.79 22.75
CA TYR A 226 -8.86 -2.22 21.61
C TYR A 226 -10.36 -1.99 21.92
N PRO A 227 -10.83 -0.72 21.95
CA PRO A 227 -12.17 -0.35 22.43
C PRO A 227 -13.31 -0.79 21.50
#